data_AF-A0A9E3AK08-F1
#
_entry.id   AF-A0A9E3AK08-F1
#
_cell.length_a   1.000
_cell.length_b   1.000
_cell.length_c   1.000
_cell.angle_alpha   90.00
_cell.angle_beta   90.00
_cell.angle_gamma   90.00
#
_symmetry.space_group_name_H-M   'P 1'
#
loop_
_entity.id
_entity.type
_entity.pdbx_description
1 polymer ?
#
loop_
_entity_poly.entity_id
_entity_poly.type
_entity_poly.pdbx_seq_one_letter_code
_entity_poly.pdbx_strand_id
1 'polypeptide(L)'
;METKHQAEASQIVNLLPFVSMPEQISIVRLRTALRFKPPSVALARAGTFIHNGDEIWSFTPLPILVSSLETILEPELSRSRPRFEIEAVGSGLKVLSWLLRKHFERYLLRFGAQGLFIEGDPNAPRAYFHGQEGKGRAISYPTRESAQASRNVVVQRCGGRRPWFKNEGLGYQVMALGGVWGVAIDPFYIFTGSDAKKPLPFAAQIERSTRWNGRDAKTGRSHLTFWEDFLTLGEPLVDLRQENVDNLFLGRSLLQLPRQLAI
;
A
#
# COMPACT_ATOMS: atom_id res chain seq x y z
N MET A 1 -11.41 -22.35 -41.50
CA MET A 1 -11.48 -23.11 -40.24
C MET A 1 -10.08 -23.12 -39.66
N GLU A 2 -9.76 -22.14 -38.83
CA GLU A 2 -8.59 -22.14 -37.95
C GLU A 2 -8.81 -21.02 -36.93
N THR A 3 -9.18 -21.44 -35.73
CA THR A 3 -9.53 -20.62 -34.56
C THR A 3 -8.32 -19.84 -34.07
N LYS A 4 -8.33 -18.51 -34.25
CA LYS A 4 -7.50 -17.57 -33.49
C LYS A 4 -7.97 -17.56 -32.02
N HIS A 5 -7.54 -18.56 -31.25
CA HIS A 5 -7.41 -18.43 -29.81
C HIS A 5 -6.21 -17.53 -29.53
N GLN A 6 -6.38 -16.22 -29.70
CA GLN A 6 -5.50 -15.27 -29.03
C GLN A 6 -5.97 -15.25 -27.57
N ALA A 7 -5.23 -16.00 -26.75
CA ALA A 7 -5.43 -16.08 -25.32
C ALA A 7 -5.61 -14.68 -24.73
N GLU A 8 -6.80 -14.40 -24.19
CA GLU A 8 -6.99 -13.37 -23.19
C GLU A 8 -5.99 -13.69 -22.07
N ALA A 9 -4.87 -12.98 -22.02
CA ALA A 9 -3.96 -13.10 -20.91
C ALA A 9 -4.67 -12.52 -19.69
N SER A 10 -5.37 -13.37 -18.94
CA SER A 10 -5.90 -13.03 -17.63
C SER A 10 -4.72 -12.53 -16.80
N GLN A 11 -4.62 -11.23 -16.58
CA GLN A 11 -3.55 -10.66 -15.79
C GLN A 11 -3.69 -11.20 -14.36
N ILE A 12 -2.71 -11.94 -13.85
CA ILE A 12 -2.77 -12.45 -12.47
C ILE A 12 -2.54 -11.27 -11.51
N VAL A 13 -3.40 -11.15 -10.50
CA VAL A 13 -3.25 -10.22 -9.38
C VAL A 13 -2.71 -11.00 -8.18
N ASN A 14 -1.60 -10.55 -7.60
CA ASN A 14 -1.09 -11.08 -6.34
C ASN A 14 -1.71 -10.28 -5.20
N LEU A 15 -2.64 -10.87 -4.44
CA LEU A 15 -3.46 -10.19 -3.44
C LEU A 15 -3.11 -10.70 -2.04
N LEU A 16 -2.69 -9.80 -1.13
CA LEU A 16 -2.66 -10.07 0.30
C LEU A 16 -4.06 -9.84 0.88
N PRO A 17 -4.79 -10.87 1.32
CA PRO A 17 -6.18 -10.72 1.73
C PRO A 17 -6.28 -10.05 3.10
N PHE A 18 -7.28 -9.18 3.29
CA PHE A 18 -7.70 -8.81 4.64
C PHE A 18 -8.43 -9.99 5.28
N VAL A 19 -7.93 -10.49 6.41
CA VAL A 19 -8.59 -11.56 7.17
C VAL A 19 -9.62 -11.02 8.15
N SER A 20 -9.53 -9.73 8.48
CA SER A 20 -10.48 -9.01 9.33
C SER A 20 -10.42 -7.53 8.97
N MET A 21 -11.58 -6.89 8.98
CA MET A 21 -11.74 -5.45 8.80
C MET A 21 -12.80 -4.92 9.77
N PRO A 22 -12.74 -3.64 10.15
CA PRO A 22 -13.78 -3.01 10.96
C PRO A 22 -15.16 -3.12 10.32
N GLU A 23 -16.16 -3.42 11.14
CA GLU A 23 -17.55 -3.56 10.70
C GLU A 23 -18.27 -2.21 10.60
N GLN A 24 -17.72 -1.18 11.21
CA GLN A 24 -18.29 0.15 11.29
C GLN A 24 -17.31 1.19 10.75
N ILE A 25 -17.85 2.20 10.10
CA ILE A 25 -17.12 3.37 9.63
C ILE A 25 -17.77 4.59 10.24
N SER A 26 -16.98 5.40 10.92
CA SER A 26 -17.42 6.67 11.45
C SER A 26 -17.21 7.76 10.41
N ILE A 27 -18.27 8.54 10.20
CA ILE A 27 -18.33 9.64 9.26
C ILE A 27 -18.64 10.90 10.05
N VAL A 28 -17.69 11.84 10.10
CA VAL A 28 -17.87 13.12 10.80
C VAL A 28 -17.88 14.27 9.82
N ARG A 29 -18.85 15.16 9.96
CA ARG A 29 -18.99 16.37 9.15
C ARG A 29 -18.16 17.49 9.78
N LEU A 30 -17.34 18.16 8.98
CA LEU A 30 -16.57 19.31 9.44
C LEU A 30 -17.32 20.61 9.13
N ARG A 31 -17.50 21.48 10.14
CA ARG A 31 -17.86 22.89 9.93
C ARG A 31 -16.67 23.74 9.52
N THR A 32 -15.46 23.28 9.83
CA THR A 32 -14.21 24.00 9.55
C THR A 32 -13.23 23.06 8.86
N ALA A 33 -12.71 23.47 7.70
CA ALA A 33 -11.72 22.67 6.97
C ALA A 33 -10.46 22.45 7.84
N LEU A 34 -9.89 21.23 7.81
CA LEU A 34 -8.75 20.87 8.67
C LEU A 34 -7.52 21.78 8.50
N ARG A 35 -7.31 22.37 7.32
CA ARG A 35 -6.23 23.34 7.09
C ARG A 35 -6.35 24.61 7.93
N PHE A 36 -7.54 24.90 8.42
CA PHE A 36 -7.87 26.02 9.31
C PHE A 36 -8.17 25.56 10.73
N LYS A 37 -7.80 24.32 11.09
CA LYS A 37 -8.07 23.81 12.44
C LYS A 37 -7.36 24.67 13.50
N PRO A 38 -7.97 24.90 14.66
CA PRO A 38 -7.28 25.48 15.81
C PRO A 38 -6.06 24.64 16.23
N PRO A 39 -5.00 25.26 16.79
CA PRO A 39 -3.85 24.53 17.34
C PRO A 39 -4.22 23.51 18.42
N SER A 40 -5.30 23.76 19.17
CA SER A 40 -5.82 22.85 20.21
C SER A 40 -6.37 21.53 19.67
N VAL A 41 -6.68 21.42 18.37
CA VAL A 41 -7.18 20.18 17.76
C VAL A 41 -6.02 19.22 17.50
N ALA A 42 -5.95 18.17 18.32
CA ALA A 42 -4.97 17.10 18.23
C ALA A 42 -5.41 16.00 17.25
N LEU A 43 -5.18 16.22 15.94
CA LEU A 43 -5.55 15.26 14.88
C LEU A 43 -4.98 13.86 15.06
N ALA A 44 -3.85 13.71 15.75
CA ALA A 44 -3.28 12.39 16.02
C ALA A 44 -4.26 11.47 16.75
N ARG A 45 -5.09 12.02 17.65
CA ARG A 45 -6.10 11.27 18.43
C ARG A 45 -7.30 10.82 17.58
N ALA A 46 -7.53 11.46 16.43
CA ALA A 46 -8.57 11.04 15.49
C ALA A 46 -8.20 9.76 14.71
N GLY A 47 -6.98 9.24 14.90
CA GLY A 47 -6.50 8.04 14.22
C GLY A 47 -6.25 8.27 12.74
N THR A 48 -6.31 7.20 11.94
CA THR A 48 -6.23 7.31 10.48
C THR A 48 -7.59 7.60 9.89
N PHE A 49 -7.60 8.54 8.94
CA PHE A 49 -8.82 8.95 8.27
C PHE A 49 -8.53 9.44 6.85
N ILE A 50 -9.60 9.58 6.05
CA ILE A 50 -9.56 10.21 4.73
C ILE A 50 -10.55 11.36 4.65
N HIS A 51 -10.29 12.29 3.73
CA HIS A 51 -11.22 13.34 3.38
C HIS A 51 -12.15 12.89 2.26
N ASN A 52 -13.44 13.16 2.41
CA ASN A 52 -14.43 12.98 1.37
C ASN A 52 -15.32 14.24 1.32
N GLY A 53 -14.88 15.24 0.56
CA GLY A 53 -15.47 16.57 0.61
C GLY A 53 -15.20 17.24 1.96
N ASP A 54 -16.27 17.60 2.65
CA ASP A 54 -16.30 18.20 4.00
C ASP A 54 -16.52 17.15 5.11
N GLU A 55 -16.59 15.87 4.76
CA GLU A 55 -16.60 14.78 5.71
C GLU A 55 -15.19 14.19 5.91
N ILE A 56 -14.96 13.68 7.12
CA ILE A 56 -13.87 12.76 7.42
C ILE A 56 -14.46 11.37 7.65
N TRP A 57 -13.82 10.37 7.05
CA TRP A 57 -14.20 8.96 7.17
C TRP A 57 -13.06 8.19 7.84
N SER A 58 -13.38 7.39 8.85
CA SER A 58 -12.39 6.67 9.66
C SER A 58 -12.96 5.38 10.25
N PHE A 59 -12.07 4.43 10.55
CA PHE A 59 -12.39 3.25 11.36
C PHE A 59 -12.35 3.54 12.87
N THR A 60 -11.86 4.72 13.29
CA THR A 60 -11.94 5.18 14.67
C THR A 60 -13.41 5.29 15.11
N PRO A 61 -13.80 4.76 16.28
CA PRO A 61 -15.16 4.89 16.82
C PRO A 61 -15.64 6.34 16.88
N LEU A 62 -16.90 6.56 16.52
CA LEU A 62 -17.51 7.88 16.44
C LEU A 62 -17.34 8.71 17.73
N PRO A 63 -17.54 8.16 18.96
CA PRO A 63 -17.35 8.93 20.19
C PRO A 63 -15.94 9.53 20.33
N ILE A 64 -14.92 8.81 19.85
CA ILE A 64 -13.52 9.25 19.91
C ILE A 64 -13.27 10.37 18.91
N LEU A 65 -13.81 10.26 17.70
CA LEU A 65 -13.71 11.32 16.69
C LEU A 65 -14.42 12.59 17.14
N VAL A 66 -15.63 12.47 17.68
CA VAL A 66 -16.41 13.60 18.18
C VAL A 66 -15.65 14.32 19.29
N SER A 67 -15.11 13.57 20.26
CA SER A 67 -14.29 14.16 21.33
C SER A 67 -13.00 14.79 20.81
N SER A 68 -12.34 14.17 19.82
CA SER A 68 -11.05 14.65 19.31
C SER A 68 -11.15 15.88 18.40
N LEU A 69 -12.32 16.08 17.77
CA LEU A 69 -12.53 17.11 16.75
C LEU A 69 -13.58 18.15 17.17
N GLU A 70 -14.06 18.12 18.42
CA GLU A 70 -15.27 18.80 18.92
C GLU A 70 -15.45 20.23 18.40
N THR A 71 -14.37 21.00 18.38
CA THR A 71 -14.37 22.42 18.02
C THR A 71 -14.53 22.69 16.52
N ILE A 72 -14.41 21.68 15.66
CA ILE A 72 -14.42 21.82 14.19
C ILE A 72 -15.42 20.91 13.49
N LEU A 73 -16.21 20.12 14.23
CA LEU A 73 -17.22 19.22 13.67
C LEU A 73 -18.66 19.74 13.86
N GLU A 74 -19.58 19.14 13.12
CA GLU A 74 -21.04 19.26 13.27
C GLU A 74 -21.55 17.92 13.84
N PRO A 75 -21.71 17.80 15.18
CA PRO A 75 -22.02 16.53 15.83
C PRO A 75 -23.31 15.89 15.34
N GLU A 76 -24.31 16.71 15.02
CA GLU A 76 -25.65 16.29 14.61
C GLU A 76 -25.67 15.65 13.22
N LEU A 77 -24.68 15.97 12.37
CA LEU A 77 -24.51 15.39 11.03
C LEU A 77 -23.49 14.25 11.01
N SER A 78 -22.87 13.96 12.16
CA SER A 78 -21.87 12.92 12.32
C SER A 78 -22.54 11.59 12.71
N ARG A 79 -22.10 10.49 12.11
CA ARG A 79 -22.78 9.19 12.19
C ARG A 79 -21.81 8.03 12.05
N SER A 80 -22.19 6.87 12.58
CA SER A 80 -21.54 5.60 12.28
C SER A 80 -22.39 4.83 11.30
N ARG A 81 -21.76 4.17 10.32
CA ARG A 81 -22.45 3.33 9.34
C ARG A 81 -21.79 1.95 9.26
N PRO A 82 -22.59 0.88 9.11
CA PRO A 82 -22.05 -0.44 8.84
C PRO A 82 -21.25 -0.45 7.53
N ARG A 83 -20.10 -1.11 7.54
CA ARG A 83 -19.20 -1.24 6.38
C ARG A 83 -19.94 -1.83 5.17
N PHE A 84 -20.78 -2.84 5.38
CA PHE A 84 -21.50 -3.49 4.28
C PHE A 84 -22.44 -2.51 3.53
N GLU A 85 -23.02 -1.52 4.22
CA GLU A 85 -23.83 -0.48 3.56
C GLU A 85 -22.98 0.43 2.68
N ILE A 86 -21.75 0.72 3.09
CA ILE A 86 -20.80 1.51 2.29
C ILE A 86 -20.34 0.72 1.07
N GLU A 87 -20.08 -0.59 1.22
CA GLU A 87 -19.69 -1.47 0.12
C GLU A 87 -20.76 -1.62 -0.96
N ALA A 88 -22.03 -1.59 -0.56
CA ALA A 88 -23.15 -1.68 -1.48
C ALA A 88 -23.29 -0.47 -2.43
N VAL A 89 -22.61 0.65 -2.14
CA VAL A 89 -22.63 1.86 -2.97
C VAL A 89 -21.35 1.98 -3.79
N GLY A 90 -21.47 2.20 -5.11
CA GLY A 90 -20.31 2.23 -6.01
C GLY A 90 -19.22 3.26 -5.64
N SER A 91 -19.59 4.41 -5.08
CA SER A 91 -18.63 5.40 -4.56
C SER A 91 -17.99 4.95 -3.24
N GLY A 92 -18.71 4.18 -2.42
CA GLY A 92 -18.23 3.69 -1.12
C GLY A 92 -17.07 2.71 -1.24
N LEU A 93 -17.00 1.91 -2.30
CA LEU A 93 -15.83 1.06 -2.59
C LEU A 93 -14.53 1.87 -2.74
N LYS A 94 -14.59 3.03 -3.41
CA LYS A 94 -13.40 3.90 -3.57
C LYS A 94 -12.98 4.48 -2.22
N VAL A 95 -13.94 4.91 -1.42
CA VAL A 95 -13.71 5.46 -0.07
C VAL A 95 -13.07 4.42 0.84
N LEU A 96 -13.62 3.20 0.86
CA LEU A 96 -13.07 2.06 1.61
C LEU A 96 -11.67 1.68 1.17
N SER A 97 -11.45 1.55 -0.14
CA SER A 97 -10.12 1.30 -0.72
C SER A 97 -9.11 2.32 -0.24
N TRP A 98 -9.46 3.61 -0.26
CA TRP A 98 -8.56 4.67 0.17
C TRP A 98 -8.30 4.64 1.68
N LEU A 99 -9.33 4.42 2.51
CA LEU A 99 -9.18 4.32 3.95
C LEU A 99 -8.28 3.15 4.34
N LEU A 100 -8.55 1.95 3.81
CA LEU A 100 -7.70 0.76 4.00
C LEU A 100 -6.28 0.99 3.50
N ARG A 101 -6.11 1.68 2.36
CA ARG A 101 -4.79 2.05 1.83
C ARG A 101 -4.03 2.93 2.81
N LYS A 102 -4.67 3.88 3.48
CA LYS A 102 -4.01 4.71 4.50
C LYS A 102 -3.52 3.90 5.70
N HIS A 103 -4.25 2.86 6.09
CA HIS A 103 -3.77 1.93 7.11
C HIS A 103 -2.53 1.15 6.63
N PHE A 104 -2.57 0.63 5.41
CA PHE A 104 -1.44 -0.08 4.81
C PHE A 104 -0.21 0.82 4.59
N GLU A 105 -0.38 2.04 4.09
CA GLU A 105 0.70 3.03 3.93
C GLU A 105 1.37 3.33 5.29
N ARG A 106 0.59 3.54 6.34
CA ARG A 106 1.13 3.78 7.69
C ARG A 106 1.87 2.56 8.23
N TYR A 107 1.40 1.36 7.93
CA TYR A 107 2.13 0.13 8.20
C TYR A 107 3.47 0.09 7.43
N LEU A 108 3.47 0.41 6.14
CA LEU A 108 4.68 0.40 5.32
C LEU A 108 5.76 1.37 5.84
N LEU A 109 5.38 2.48 6.48
CA LEU A 109 6.32 3.45 7.05
C LEU A 109 7.27 2.82 8.09
N ARG A 110 6.88 1.72 8.74
CA ARG A 110 7.75 1.01 9.70
C ARG A 110 9.02 0.45 9.05
N PHE A 111 8.97 0.17 7.75
CA PHE A 111 10.11 -0.32 6.97
C PHE A 111 11.04 0.80 6.48
N GLY A 112 10.76 2.07 6.85
CA GLY A 112 11.58 3.21 6.48
C GLY A 112 13.04 3.10 6.95
N ALA A 113 13.27 2.52 8.13
CA ALA A 113 14.63 2.26 8.63
C ALA A 113 15.40 1.25 7.74
N GLN A 114 14.68 0.28 7.15
CA GLN A 114 15.22 -0.64 6.16
C GLN A 114 15.33 -0.01 4.76
N GLY A 115 14.98 1.27 4.61
CA GLY A 115 15.15 2.04 3.38
C GLY A 115 13.96 1.97 2.43
N LEU A 116 12.84 1.34 2.81
CA LEU A 116 11.64 1.37 1.98
C LEU A 116 11.02 2.77 2.01
N PHE A 117 10.94 3.40 0.84
CA PHE A 117 10.37 4.73 0.68
C PHE A 117 9.03 4.63 -0.05
N ILE A 118 8.00 5.29 0.49
CA ILE A 118 6.68 5.40 -0.14
C ILE A 118 6.67 6.64 -1.02
N GLU A 119 6.42 6.47 -2.32
CA GLU A 119 6.27 7.60 -3.22
C GLU A 119 4.89 8.22 -3.08
N GLY A 120 4.84 9.55 -2.93
CA GLY A 120 3.62 10.29 -2.60
C GLY A 120 2.62 10.50 -3.74
N ASP A 121 2.66 9.71 -4.83
CA ASP A 121 1.67 9.80 -5.90
C ASP A 121 0.38 9.06 -5.48
N PRO A 122 -0.75 9.77 -5.27
CA PRO A 122 -2.01 9.15 -4.86
C PRO A 122 -2.64 8.27 -5.95
N ASN A 123 -2.28 8.48 -7.21
CA ASN A 123 -2.84 7.79 -8.38
C ASN A 123 -2.02 6.55 -8.77
N ALA A 124 -0.74 6.53 -8.41
CA ALA A 124 0.16 5.40 -8.63
C ALA A 124 0.92 5.04 -7.35
N PRO A 125 0.20 4.62 -6.28
CA PRO A 125 0.81 4.25 -5.01
C PRO A 125 1.86 3.15 -5.19
N ARG A 126 3.10 3.49 -4.82
CA ARG A 126 4.23 2.58 -4.90
C ARG A 126 5.23 2.86 -3.80
N ALA A 127 6.01 1.84 -3.47
CA ALA A 127 7.14 1.95 -2.57
C ALA A 127 8.36 1.26 -3.18
N TYR A 128 9.56 1.79 -2.92
CA TYR A 128 10.79 1.17 -3.38
C TYR A 128 11.93 1.44 -2.41
N PHE A 129 12.92 0.54 -2.40
CA PHE A 129 14.06 0.68 -1.52
C PHE A 129 15.00 1.78 -2.01
N HIS A 130 15.45 2.63 -1.09
CA HIS A 130 16.53 3.57 -1.29
C HIS A 130 17.87 2.93 -0.94
N GLY A 131 18.93 3.34 -1.64
CA GLY A 131 20.29 3.00 -1.23
C GLY A 131 20.65 3.57 0.15
N GLN A 132 21.83 3.20 0.64
CA GLN A 132 22.41 3.76 1.86
C GLN A 132 23.65 4.57 1.48
N GLU A 133 23.64 5.87 1.77
CA GLU A 133 24.80 6.76 1.53
C GLU A 133 25.31 6.72 0.07
N GLY A 134 24.39 6.67 -0.90
CA GLY A 134 24.75 6.59 -2.33
C GLY A 134 25.33 5.24 -2.76
N LYS A 135 25.16 4.18 -1.95
CA LYS A 135 25.58 2.81 -2.23
C LYS A 135 24.38 1.87 -2.33
N GLY A 136 24.66 0.62 -2.73
CA GLY A 136 23.70 -0.47 -2.65
C GLY A 136 23.20 -0.72 -1.23
N ARG A 137 22.17 -1.53 -1.10
CA ARG A 137 21.54 -1.87 0.18
C ARG A 137 21.17 -3.35 0.19
N ALA A 138 21.62 -4.04 1.24
CA ALA A 138 21.10 -5.33 1.64
C ALA A 138 20.19 -5.15 2.87
N ILE A 139 19.17 -5.99 2.98
CA ILE A 139 18.32 -6.06 4.17
C ILE A 139 18.27 -7.50 4.68
N SER A 140 18.07 -7.63 5.98
CA SER A 140 17.70 -8.90 6.61
C SER A 140 16.23 -8.86 6.99
N TYR A 141 15.52 -9.96 6.77
CA TYR A 141 14.11 -10.10 7.08
C TYR A 141 13.80 -11.52 7.54
N PRO A 142 12.85 -11.70 8.47
CA PRO A 142 12.37 -13.02 8.86
C PRO A 142 11.55 -13.64 7.73
N THR A 143 11.63 -14.98 7.62
CA THR A 143 10.84 -15.78 6.67
C THR A 143 9.83 -16.65 7.40
N ARG A 144 8.88 -17.21 6.66
CA ARG A 144 7.94 -18.22 7.15
C ARG A 144 8.59 -19.39 7.88
N GLU A 145 9.79 -19.80 7.48
CA GLU A 145 10.52 -20.92 8.07
C GLU A 145 11.27 -20.54 9.36
N SER A 146 11.01 -19.34 9.90
CA SER A 146 11.66 -18.76 11.09
C SER A 146 13.18 -18.56 10.94
N ALA A 147 13.70 -18.64 9.71
CA ALA A 147 15.07 -18.29 9.38
C ALA A 147 15.16 -16.80 8.99
N GLN A 148 16.29 -16.15 9.30
CA GLN A 148 16.59 -14.85 8.72
C GLN A 148 17.12 -15.03 7.30
N ALA A 149 16.49 -14.38 6.33
CA ALA A 149 17.01 -14.27 4.98
C ALA A 149 17.66 -12.90 4.79
N SER A 150 18.65 -12.83 3.89
CA SER A 150 19.26 -11.58 3.43
C SER A 150 19.00 -11.37 1.95
N ARG A 151 18.74 -10.13 1.55
CA ARG A 151 18.48 -9.77 0.16
C ARG A 151 19.08 -8.42 -0.19
N ASN A 152 19.78 -8.37 -1.32
CA ASN A 152 20.23 -7.12 -1.93
C ASN A 152 19.03 -6.44 -2.63
N VAL A 153 18.46 -5.43 -1.99
CA VAL A 153 17.28 -4.70 -2.49
C VAL A 153 17.66 -3.47 -3.31
N VAL A 154 18.90 -3.00 -3.23
CA VAL A 154 19.46 -1.96 -4.10
C VAL A 154 20.82 -2.42 -4.58
N VAL A 155 20.96 -2.60 -5.90
CA VAL A 155 22.16 -3.16 -6.52
C VAL A 155 22.75 -2.16 -7.50
N GLN A 156 24.02 -1.80 -7.31
CA GLN A 156 24.77 -1.01 -8.28
C GLN A 156 25.03 -1.85 -9.53
N ARG A 157 24.77 -1.30 -10.72
CA ARG A 157 24.95 -2.02 -11.99
C ARG A 157 26.04 -1.45 -12.88
N CYS A 158 26.30 -0.15 -12.80
CA CYS A 158 27.40 0.48 -13.51
C CYS A 158 28.41 1.08 -12.52
N GLY A 159 29.68 0.74 -12.70
CA GLY A 159 30.81 1.36 -11.99
C GLY A 159 31.32 2.60 -12.72
N GLY A 160 32.03 3.49 -12.01
CA GLY A 160 32.71 4.65 -12.60
C GLY A 160 31.97 5.99 -12.41
N ARG A 161 32.15 6.94 -13.35
CA ARG A 161 31.74 8.36 -13.20
C ARG A 161 30.22 8.61 -13.15
N ARG A 162 29.39 7.65 -13.56
CA ARG A 162 27.91 7.77 -13.56
C ARG A 162 27.26 6.46 -13.09
N PRO A 163 27.39 6.13 -11.79
CA PRO A 163 26.77 4.93 -11.27
C PRO A 163 25.25 5.06 -11.32
N TRP A 164 24.60 3.92 -11.52
CA TRP A 164 23.15 3.79 -11.40
C TRP A 164 22.82 2.49 -10.68
N PHE A 165 21.66 2.48 -10.05
CA PHE A 165 21.23 1.40 -9.18
C PHE A 165 19.92 0.83 -9.68
N LYS A 166 19.77 -0.48 -9.47
CA LYS A 166 18.52 -1.21 -9.63
C LYS A 166 17.92 -1.38 -8.23
N ASN A 167 16.78 -0.75 -7.99
CA ASN A 167 16.11 -0.73 -6.70
C ASN A 167 14.84 -1.58 -6.79
N GLU A 168 14.66 -2.51 -5.85
CA GLU A 168 13.42 -3.29 -5.74
C GLU A 168 12.29 -2.41 -5.20
N GLY A 169 11.09 -2.59 -5.74
CA GLY A 169 9.89 -1.90 -5.30
C GLY A 169 8.63 -2.70 -5.56
N LEU A 170 7.51 -2.16 -5.08
CA LEU A 170 6.19 -2.73 -5.24
C LEU A 170 5.18 -1.61 -5.53
N GLY A 171 4.35 -1.80 -6.54
CA GLY A 171 3.10 -1.06 -6.69
C GLY A 171 2.06 -1.74 -5.81
N TYR A 172 1.15 -0.99 -5.21
CA TYR A 172 0.10 -1.60 -4.41
C TYR A 172 -1.24 -0.91 -4.59
N GLN A 173 -2.31 -1.69 -4.56
CA GLN A 173 -3.67 -1.16 -4.65
C GLN A 173 -4.57 -1.94 -3.71
N VAL A 174 -5.39 -1.24 -2.92
CA VAL A 174 -6.45 -1.91 -2.17
C VAL A 174 -7.66 -2.11 -3.06
N MET A 175 -8.14 -3.35 -3.18
CA MET A 175 -9.29 -3.69 -4.01
C MET A 175 -10.07 -4.87 -3.46
N ALA A 176 -11.34 -4.96 -3.85
CA ALA A 176 -12.15 -6.16 -3.74
C ALA A 176 -12.08 -6.93 -5.06
N LEU A 177 -11.64 -8.18 -5.02
CA LEU A 177 -11.55 -9.06 -6.18
C LEU A 177 -12.10 -10.44 -5.82
N GLY A 178 -13.07 -10.94 -6.58
CA GLY A 178 -13.72 -12.23 -6.30
C GLY A 178 -14.38 -12.29 -4.93
N GLY A 179 -14.92 -11.16 -4.44
CA GLY A 179 -15.53 -11.06 -3.09
C GLY A 179 -14.52 -10.93 -1.95
N VAL A 180 -13.21 -10.90 -2.24
CA VAL A 180 -12.15 -10.77 -1.23
C VAL A 180 -11.53 -9.39 -1.31
N TRP A 181 -11.56 -8.65 -0.19
CA TRP A 181 -10.76 -7.45 -0.05
C TRP A 181 -9.30 -7.80 0.22
N GLY A 182 -8.38 -7.06 -0.38
CA GLY A 182 -6.96 -7.22 -0.10
C GLY A 182 -6.10 -6.10 -0.66
N VAL A 183 -4.81 -6.20 -0.38
CA VAL A 183 -3.76 -5.36 -0.98
C VAL A 183 -3.20 -6.12 -2.18
N ALA A 184 -3.56 -5.70 -3.38
CA ALA A 184 -2.93 -6.18 -4.60
C ALA A 184 -1.53 -5.60 -4.68
N ILE A 185 -0.52 -6.43 -4.89
CA ILE A 185 0.88 -6.01 -5.04
C ILE A 185 1.40 -6.35 -6.43
N ASP A 186 2.18 -5.44 -6.99
CA ASP A 186 2.84 -5.56 -8.29
C ASP A 186 4.34 -5.24 -8.13
N PRO A 187 5.18 -6.25 -7.84
CA PRO A 187 6.62 -6.05 -7.71
C PRO A 187 7.25 -5.48 -8.98
N PHE A 188 8.18 -4.54 -8.83
CA PHE A 188 8.89 -3.94 -9.95
C PHE A 188 10.34 -3.60 -9.57
N TYR A 189 11.09 -3.13 -10.57
CA TYR A 189 12.36 -2.46 -10.35
C TYR A 189 12.29 -1.02 -10.84
N ILE A 190 12.88 -0.10 -10.07
CA ILE A 190 13.09 1.28 -10.48
C ILE A 190 14.58 1.55 -10.53
N PHE A 191 15.01 2.31 -11.54
CA PHE A 191 16.42 2.63 -11.73
C PHE A 191 16.71 4.01 -11.18
N THR A 192 17.73 4.13 -10.33
CA THR A 192 18.08 5.40 -9.68
C THR A 192 19.47 5.88 -10.06
N GLY A 193 19.70 7.18 -9.93
CA GLY A 193 20.98 7.84 -10.24
C GLY A 193 22.05 7.58 -9.18
N SER A 194 23.09 8.41 -9.18
CA SER A 194 24.26 8.23 -8.30
C SER A 194 23.95 8.34 -6.80
N ASP A 195 22.81 8.91 -6.43
CA ASP A 195 22.35 8.99 -5.05
C ASP A 195 21.66 7.72 -4.55
N ALA A 196 21.43 6.74 -5.44
CA ALA A 196 20.68 5.51 -5.20
C ALA A 196 19.23 5.72 -4.70
N LYS A 197 18.67 6.92 -4.91
CA LYS A 197 17.35 7.34 -4.42
C LYS A 197 16.49 7.91 -5.54
N LYS A 198 16.98 8.94 -6.22
CA LYS A 198 16.20 9.66 -7.23
C LYS A 198 16.04 8.79 -8.47
N PRO A 199 14.79 8.55 -8.93
CA PRO A 199 14.55 7.85 -10.19
C PRO A 199 15.24 8.53 -11.36
N LEU A 200 15.82 7.73 -12.25
CA LEU A 200 16.31 8.18 -13.55
C LEU A 200 15.14 8.69 -14.42
N PRO A 201 15.40 9.57 -15.40
CA PRO A 201 14.38 10.06 -16.33
C PRO A 201 13.67 8.91 -17.07
N PHE A 202 12.41 9.13 -17.46
CA PHE A 202 11.52 8.11 -18.03
C PHE A 202 12.14 7.32 -19.21
N ALA A 203 12.74 8.00 -20.19
CA ALA A 203 13.41 7.33 -21.31
C ALA A 203 14.50 6.35 -20.84
N ALA A 204 15.26 6.76 -19.83
CA ALA A 204 16.33 5.98 -19.24
C ALA A 204 15.81 4.86 -18.29
N GLN A 205 14.56 4.95 -17.83
CA GLN A 205 13.86 3.85 -17.15
C GLN A 205 13.47 2.77 -18.16
N ILE A 206 12.86 3.14 -19.30
CA ILE A 206 12.41 2.21 -20.34
C ILE A 206 13.59 1.41 -20.90
N GLU A 207 14.66 2.11 -21.29
CA GLU A 207 15.86 1.49 -21.83
C GLU A 207 16.44 0.42 -20.88
N ARG A 208 16.46 0.73 -19.57
CA ARG A 208 16.98 -0.21 -18.57
C ARG A 208 16.00 -1.33 -18.25
N SER A 209 14.69 -1.05 -18.23
CA SER A 209 13.65 -2.03 -17.93
C SER A 209 13.57 -3.12 -19.00
N THR A 210 13.66 -2.73 -20.28
CA THR A 210 13.69 -3.66 -21.42
C THR A 210 14.95 -4.53 -21.40
N ARG A 211 16.08 -3.99 -20.95
CA ARG A 211 17.37 -4.71 -20.84
C ARG A 211 17.50 -5.60 -19.59
N TRP A 212 16.76 -5.32 -18.51
CA TRP A 212 16.98 -5.93 -17.18
C TRP A 212 15.72 -6.54 -16.51
N ASN A 213 14.81 -7.06 -17.35
CA ASN A 213 13.73 -7.99 -16.99
C ASN A 213 12.59 -7.42 -16.13
N GLY A 214 11.89 -6.41 -16.62
CA GLY A 214 10.63 -5.95 -16.01
C GLY A 214 9.55 -7.04 -15.82
N ARG A 215 9.62 -8.19 -16.53
CA ARG A 215 8.69 -9.33 -16.38
C ARG A 215 9.03 -10.28 -15.22
N ASP A 216 10.31 -10.47 -14.90
CA ASP A 216 10.75 -11.44 -13.87
C ASP A 216 10.35 -11.00 -12.46
N ALA A 217 10.32 -9.69 -12.20
CA ALA A 217 9.92 -9.16 -10.90
C ALA A 217 8.45 -9.52 -10.56
N LYS A 218 7.55 -9.42 -11.55
CA LYS A 218 6.10 -9.53 -11.36
C LYS A 218 5.61 -10.97 -11.14
N THR A 219 6.32 -11.94 -11.71
CA THR A 219 5.89 -13.34 -11.79
C THR A 219 6.91 -14.32 -11.22
N GLY A 220 8.15 -13.88 -10.97
CA GLY A 220 9.19 -14.70 -10.39
C GLY A 220 8.81 -15.13 -8.97
N ARG A 221 8.72 -16.44 -8.75
CA ARG A 221 8.38 -17.04 -7.45
C ARG A 221 9.24 -16.47 -6.31
N SER A 222 10.54 -16.30 -6.53
CA SER A 222 11.46 -15.74 -5.52
C SER A 222 11.18 -14.27 -5.15
N HIS A 223 10.59 -13.49 -6.06
CA HIS A 223 10.19 -12.11 -5.79
C HIS A 223 8.90 -12.06 -4.99
N LEU A 224 7.92 -12.89 -5.36
CA LEU A 224 6.65 -12.99 -4.63
C LEU A 224 6.87 -13.53 -3.22
N THR A 225 7.69 -14.58 -3.06
CA THR A 225 8.06 -15.09 -1.73
C THR A 225 8.79 -14.02 -0.90
N PHE A 226 9.72 -13.27 -1.49
CA PHE A 226 10.36 -12.15 -0.80
C PHE A 226 9.35 -11.13 -0.30
N TRP A 227 8.44 -10.64 -1.17
CA TRP A 227 7.47 -9.63 -0.77
C TRP A 227 6.45 -10.17 0.23
N GLU A 228 6.02 -11.43 0.11
CA GLU A 228 5.20 -12.11 1.10
C GLU A 228 5.89 -12.11 2.48
N ASP A 229 7.11 -12.67 2.58
CA ASP A 229 7.85 -12.75 3.84
C ASP A 229 8.20 -11.35 4.40
N PHE A 230 8.67 -10.43 3.55
CA PHE A 230 9.08 -9.09 3.96
C PHE A 230 7.89 -8.26 4.47
N LEU A 231 6.78 -8.24 3.73
CA LEU A 231 5.59 -7.49 4.11
C LEU A 231 4.85 -8.13 5.27
N THR A 232 5.14 -9.36 5.64
CA THR A 232 4.46 -10.06 6.74
C THR A 232 5.36 -10.29 7.94
N LEU A 233 6.66 -10.03 7.79
CA LEU A 233 7.70 -10.44 8.73
C LEU A 233 7.63 -11.93 9.08
N GLY A 234 7.22 -12.78 8.13
CA GLY A 234 7.02 -14.22 8.35
C GLY A 234 5.78 -14.58 9.16
N GLU A 235 5.12 -13.60 9.78
CA GLU A 235 3.94 -13.80 10.63
C GLU A 235 2.72 -14.25 9.81
N PRO A 236 1.87 -15.15 10.33
CA PRO A 236 0.66 -15.58 9.64
C PRO A 236 -0.37 -14.45 9.49
N LEU A 237 -0.37 -13.50 10.42
CA LEU A 237 -1.27 -12.36 10.49
C LEU A 237 -0.47 -11.07 10.69
N VAL A 238 -0.72 -10.10 9.83
CA VAL A 238 -0.11 -8.78 9.88
C VAL A 238 -1.07 -7.82 10.54
N ASP A 239 -0.61 -7.22 11.64
CA ASP A 239 -1.35 -6.19 12.34
C ASP A 239 -1.29 -4.85 11.60
N LEU A 240 -2.42 -4.42 11.05
CA LEU A 240 -2.61 -3.10 10.45
C LEU A 240 -3.43 -2.16 11.34
N ARG A 241 -3.78 -2.63 12.55
CA ARG A 241 -4.49 -1.82 13.52
C ARG A 241 -3.66 -0.62 13.88
N GLN A 242 -4.38 0.40 14.28
CA GLN A 242 -3.82 1.62 14.83
C GLN A 242 -4.59 1.94 16.08
N GLU A 243 -4.21 3.03 16.75
CA GLU A 243 -4.94 3.53 17.90
C GLU A 243 -6.44 3.59 17.58
N ASN A 244 -7.25 2.97 18.45
CA ASN A 244 -8.71 2.90 18.36
C ASN A 244 -9.29 2.06 17.22
N VAL A 245 -8.51 1.20 16.54
CA VAL A 245 -9.03 0.25 15.54
C VAL A 245 -8.81 -1.18 16.03
N ASP A 246 -9.90 -1.88 16.34
CA ASP A 246 -9.82 -3.15 17.07
C ASP A 246 -9.47 -4.35 16.18
N ASN A 247 -9.86 -4.32 14.90
CA ASN A 247 -9.87 -5.50 14.05
C ASN A 247 -9.53 -5.22 12.57
N LEU A 248 -8.26 -4.94 12.27
CA LEU A 248 -7.76 -4.79 10.91
C LEU A 248 -6.46 -5.58 10.70
N PHE A 249 -6.54 -6.68 9.95
CA PHE A 249 -5.44 -7.62 9.78
C PHE A 249 -5.32 -8.11 8.34
N LEU A 250 -4.09 -8.25 7.84
CA LEU A 250 -3.82 -8.96 6.58
C LEU A 250 -3.37 -10.39 6.86
N GLY A 251 -3.80 -11.31 6.00
CA GLY A 251 -3.25 -12.65 5.94
C GLY A 251 -1.91 -12.63 5.20
N ARG A 252 -1.03 -13.56 5.58
CA ARG A 252 0.28 -13.70 4.95
C ARG A 252 0.21 -14.11 3.49
N SER A 253 -0.58 -15.12 3.16
CA SER A 253 -0.46 -15.81 1.89
C SER A 253 -1.04 -15.01 0.72
N LEU A 254 -0.21 -14.79 -0.30
CA LEU A 254 -0.64 -14.18 -1.55
C LEU A 254 -1.64 -15.08 -2.27
N LEU A 255 -2.84 -14.55 -2.52
CA LEU A 255 -3.81 -15.13 -3.40
C LEU A 255 -3.51 -14.68 -4.84
N GLN A 256 -3.33 -15.63 -5.74
CA GLN A 256 -3.18 -15.35 -7.16
C GLN A 256 -4.54 -15.44 -7.84
N LEU A 257 -5.13 -14.29 -8.11
CA LEU A 257 -6.49 -14.19 -8.67
C LEU A 257 -6.43 -13.69 -10.12
N PRO A 258 -7.28 -14.19 -11.01
CA PRO A 258 -7.40 -13.61 -12.34
C PRO A 258 -7.98 -12.20 -12.23
N ARG A 259 -7.34 -11.23 -12.89
CA ARG A 259 -7.92 -9.90 -13.08
C ARG A 259 -9.09 -10.06 -14.05
N GLN A 260 -10.30 -10.13 -13.52
CA GLN A 260 -11.48 -9.95 -14.34
C GLN A 260 -11.48 -8.50 -14.82
N LEU A 261 -11.35 -8.30 -16.13
CA LEU A 261 -11.69 -7.02 -16.74
C LEU A 261 -13.19 -6.84 -16.52
N ALA A 262 -13.59 -5.73 -15.90
CA ALA A 262 -15.00 -5.39 -15.79
C ALA A 262 -15.60 -5.41 -17.20
N ILE A 263 -16.67 -6.20 -17.38
CA ILE A 263 -17.54 -6.16 -18.56
C ILE A 263 -18.35 -4.87 -18.50
#